data_AF-A0A1B1CDZ3-F1
#
_entry.id   AF-A0A1B1CDZ3-F1
#
_cell.length_a   1.000
_cell.length_b   1.000
_cell.length_c   1.000
_cell.angle_alpha   90.00
_cell.angle_beta   90.00
_cell.angle_gamma   90.00
#
_symmetry.space_group_name_H-M   'P 1'
#
loop_
_entity.id
_entity.type
_entity.pdbx_description
1 polymer ?
#
loop_
_entity_poly.entity_id
_entity_poly.type
_entity_poly.pdbx_seq_one_letter_code
_entity_poly.pdbx_strand_id
1 'polypeptide(L)'
;MVMRISRPMKRAGTKNEQFKKRVPTALLPILRGKKLSIYLPVTTAPDSATYMVTVTLGDMITFSLGAPASRLAKVRHAAALGHVEAFLDAAQRGPEDLSHMDITSLLGEIHKALLAQYEADPPARHKIVVDDGVEEWSELSEWEDMITDAEEGIRTLTPKGRAAAVARVSRIVDLDAFLSARALLLSEKSYRDLVEGLPATLRRVAETLAQRSHGNYAADPYAAQYPQWKAKTTAARHSTDEYVKTFDDLFDRWKAADKRAASTISTWRGYLARFTKFVGHDDPHRVERSDALRWKDALIAEGLKKISTTYLAALNTLYRFGLRDSETTGINRNPFEGVKAPQKAVAGTRRLPFTRPEVALILSAARKETLAHLRWIPWLQAQTGSRVAEIAQLWATMVITDDAGNPCLHITPAPDGGSLKNEGSERVVPIHPDLIADGFLEFVKTRGKGPLFYGGSKGKAAIQLRDDQKHPSKGVSNRVGTWVRGLGITDKRKGPTHSFRHWFKSELPNLNISK
;
A
#
# COMPACT_ATOMS: atom_id res chain seq x y z
N MET A 1 10.89 -18.30 21.78
CA MET A 1 11.19 -19.19 20.64
C MET A 1 12.48 -18.68 20.02
N VAL A 2 13.58 -19.41 20.17
CA VAL A 2 14.91 -19.02 19.69
C VAL A 2 14.85 -18.84 18.17
N MET A 3 15.18 -17.64 17.67
CA MET A 3 15.35 -17.42 16.23
C MET A 3 16.44 -18.38 15.74
N ARG A 4 16.03 -19.47 15.08
CA ARG A 4 16.95 -20.37 14.39
C ARG A 4 17.51 -19.60 13.21
N ILE A 5 18.71 -19.08 13.38
CA ILE A 5 19.60 -18.67 12.28
C ILE A 5 19.60 -19.83 11.27
N SER A 6 19.29 -19.54 10.00
CA SER A 6 19.34 -20.53 8.93
C SER A 6 20.75 -21.14 8.91
N ARG A 7 20.85 -22.41 9.31
CA ARG A 7 22.11 -23.13 9.28
C ARG A 7 22.43 -23.49 7.83
N PRO A 8 23.65 -23.25 7.36
CA PRO A 8 24.07 -23.72 6.04
C PRO A 8 23.90 -25.25 5.96
N MET A 9 23.36 -25.73 4.85
CA MET A 9 22.98 -27.14 4.71
C MET A 9 23.97 -27.85 3.77
N LYS A 10 24.38 -29.08 4.10
CA LYS A 10 25.29 -29.87 3.25
C LYS A 10 24.52 -30.58 2.13
N ARG A 11 25.11 -30.69 0.93
CA ARG A 11 24.61 -31.58 -0.15
C ARG A 11 25.24 -32.96 0.02
N ALA A 12 24.47 -34.02 -0.29
CA ALA A 12 24.96 -35.38 -0.27
C ALA A 12 26.19 -35.52 -1.19
N GLY A 13 27.30 -36.03 -0.64
CA GLY A 13 28.56 -36.26 -1.38
C GLY A 13 29.55 -35.08 -1.44
N THR A 14 29.28 -33.91 -0.84
CA THR A 14 30.24 -32.80 -0.80
C THR A 14 30.56 -32.34 0.62
N LYS A 15 31.83 -31.97 0.87
CA LYS A 15 32.28 -31.41 2.15
C LYS A 15 31.82 -29.96 2.34
N ASN A 16 31.41 -29.27 1.26
CA ASN A 16 31.07 -27.85 1.27
C ASN A 16 29.62 -27.59 1.72
N GLU A 17 29.43 -26.51 2.48
CA GLU A 17 28.10 -26.01 2.84
C GLU A 17 27.41 -25.33 1.66
N GLN A 18 26.08 -25.30 1.68
CA GLN A 18 25.27 -24.62 0.67
C GLN A 18 24.46 -23.47 1.26
N PHE A 19 24.30 -22.43 0.46
CA PHE A 19 23.26 -21.44 0.65
C PHE A 19 21.94 -21.97 0.10
N LYS A 20 20.85 -21.76 0.84
CA LYS A 20 19.48 -22.09 0.41
C LYS A 20 18.50 -21.02 0.89
N LYS A 21 17.77 -20.40 -0.02
CA LYS A 21 16.67 -19.47 0.30
C LYS A 21 15.51 -19.71 -0.66
N ARG A 22 14.29 -19.76 -0.12
CA ARG A 22 13.07 -19.89 -0.94
C ARG A 22 12.79 -18.55 -1.62
N VAL A 23 12.49 -18.59 -2.91
CA VAL A 23 11.97 -17.43 -3.64
C VAL A 23 10.49 -17.25 -3.24
N PRO A 24 10.06 -16.05 -2.82
CA PRO A 24 8.65 -15.79 -2.52
C PRO A 24 7.75 -16.17 -3.70
N THR A 25 6.66 -16.88 -3.44
CA THR A 25 5.76 -17.39 -4.49
C THR A 25 5.27 -16.29 -5.44
N ALA A 26 5.05 -15.08 -4.91
CA ALA A 26 4.64 -13.91 -5.70
C ALA A 26 5.70 -13.44 -6.72
N LEU A 27 6.98 -13.72 -6.48
CA LEU A 27 8.09 -13.31 -7.33
C LEU A 27 8.49 -14.38 -8.35
N LEU A 28 8.02 -15.63 -8.20
CA LEU A 28 8.35 -16.72 -9.12
C LEU A 28 7.99 -16.42 -10.59
N PRO A 29 6.83 -15.82 -10.93
CA PRO A 29 6.51 -15.50 -12.33
C PRO A 29 7.51 -14.51 -12.98
N ILE A 30 8.19 -13.71 -12.17
CA ILE A 30 9.09 -12.64 -12.62
C ILE A 30 10.55 -13.13 -12.66
N LEU A 31 10.93 -13.95 -11.67
CA LEU A 31 12.32 -14.33 -11.43
C LEU A 31 12.70 -15.70 -11.99
N ARG A 32 11.74 -16.62 -12.18
CA ARG A 32 12.05 -17.99 -12.61
C ARG A 32 12.77 -17.98 -13.95
N GLY A 33 13.91 -18.69 -14.03
CA GLY A 33 14.75 -18.77 -15.21
C GLY A 33 15.77 -17.64 -15.36
N LYS A 34 15.65 -16.54 -14.58
CA LYS A 34 16.66 -15.48 -14.55
C LYS A 34 17.91 -15.92 -13.79
N LYS A 35 19.05 -15.29 -14.06
CA LYS A 35 20.29 -15.51 -13.32
C LYS A 35 20.42 -14.51 -12.17
N LEU A 36 21.03 -14.95 -11.08
CA LEU A 36 21.48 -14.11 -9.97
C LEU A 36 22.97 -14.34 -9.78
N SER A 37 23.76 -13.28 -9.89
CA SER A 37 25.20 -13.28 -9.58
C SER A 37 25.47 -12.63 -8.23
N ILE A 38 26.41 -13.19 -7.48
CA ILE A 38 26.74 -12.78 -6.10
C ILE A 38 28.25 -12.85 -5.91
N TYR A 39 28.85 -11.79 -5.35
CA TYR A 39 30.26 -11.81 -4.94
C TYR A 39 30.39 -12.38 -3.53
N LEU A 40 31.25 -13.39 -3.37
CA LEU A 40 31.57 -14.00 -2.10
C LEU A 40 33.05 -13.77 -1.77
N PRO A 41 33.40 -13.48 -0.51
CA PRO A 41 34.79 -13.28 -0.13
C PRO A 41 35.60 -14.58 -0.22
N VAL A 42 36.82 -14.49 -0.73
CA VAL A 42 37.77 -15.61 -0.81
C VAL A 42 38.22 -16.04 0.60
N THR A 43 38.49 -15.08 1.49
CA THR A 43 38.96 -15.29 2.87
C THR A 43 38.01 -14.64 3.90
N THR A 44 38.35 -14.71 5.18
CA THR A 44 37.58 -14.04 6.26
C THR A 44 38.10 -12.63 6.58
N ALA A 45 39.11 -12.15 5.85
CA ALA A 45 39.68 -10.83 6.08
C ALA A 45 38.70 -9.73 5.62
N PRO A 46 38.66 -8.56 6.30
CA PRO A 46 37.76 -7.45 5.92
C PRO A 46 37.99 -6.92 4.49
N ASP A 47 39.21 -7.02 4.00
CA ASP A 47 39.69 -6.60 2.68
C ASP A 47 39.81 -7.78 1.69
N SER A 48 39.20 -8.92 2.01
CA SER A 48 39.24 -10.11 1.16
C SER A 48 38.78 -9.78 -0.26
N ALA A 49 39.60 -10.17 -1.24
CA ALA A 49 39.16 -10.32 -2.62
C ALA A 49 37.88 -11.16 -2.69
N THR A 50 37.07 -10.95 -3.73
CA THR A 50 35.82 -11.67 -3.92
C THR A 50 35.84 -12.47 -5.21
N TYR A 51 35.02 -13.52 -5.28
CA TYR A 51 34.75 -14.27 -6.50
C TYR A 51 33.25 -14.35 -6.73
N MET A 52 32.84 -14.45 -7.99
CA MET A 52 31.43 -14.45 -8.37
C MET A 52 30.85 -15.87 -8.37
N VAL A 53 29.63 -16.00 -7.87
CA VAL A 53 28.79 -17.20 -8.01
C VAL A 53 27.51 -16.81 -8.74
N THR A 54 27.19 -17.54 -9.80
CA THR A 54 25.96 -17.34 -10.58
C THR A 54 25.03 -18.53 -10.43
N VAL A 55 23.74 -18.27 -10.19
CA VAL A 55 22.70 -19.28 -10.03
C VAL A 55 21.46 -18.94 -10.85
N THR A 56 20.88 -19.94 -11.52
CA THR A 56 19.57 -19.80 -12.16
C THR A 56 18.48 -19.88 -11.10
N LEU A 57 17.60 -18.89 -11.08
CA LEU A 57 16.53 -18.75 -10.12
C LEU A 57 15.39 -19.73 -10.42
N GLY A 58 15.04 -20.54 -9.43
CA GLY A 58 13.86 -21.41 -9.42
C GLY A 58 13.05 -21.18 -8.14
N ASP A 59 12.39 -22.22 -7.64
CA ASP A 59 11.65 -22.13 -6.36
C ASP A 59 12.56 -21.91 -5.15
N MET A 60 13.81 -22.34 -5.29
CA MET A 60 14.86 -22.22 -4.30
C MET A 60 16.12 -21.65 -4.96
N ILE A 61 16.71 -20.64 -4.34
CA ILE A 61 18.05 -20.16 -4.66
C ILE A 61 19.03 -21.05 -3.91
N THR A 62 19.77 -21.88 -4.64
CA THR A 62 20.71 -22.86 -4.04
C THR A 62 22.05 -22.83 -4.74
N PHE A 63 23.13 -22.65 -3.99
CA PHE A 63 24.50 -22.74 -4.51
C PHE A 63 25.48 -23.14 -3.41
N SER A 64 26.65 -23.63 -3.81
CA SER A 64 27.75 -23.99 -2.90
C SER A 64 28.41 -22.74 -2.33
N LEU A 65 28.67 -22.70 -1.03
CA LEU A 65 29.48 -21.67 -0.38
C LEU A 65 30.99 -21.89 -0.58
N GLY A 66 31.40 -22.97 -1.25
CA GLY A 66 32.80 -23.25 -1.56
C GLY A 66 33.70 -23.43 -0.34
N ALA A 67 33.13 -23.73 0.82
CA ALA A 67 33.85 -23.98 2.06
C ALA A 67 33.11 -25.02 2.92
N PRO A 68 33.83 -25.90 3.64
CA PRO A 68 33.22 -26.76 4.65
C PRO A 68 32.72 -25.95 5.84
N ALA A 69 32.02 -26.60 6.77
CA ALA A 69 31.51 -25.98 8.00
C ALA A 69 32.62 -25.26 8.78
N SER A 70 32.74 -23.95 8.56
CA SER A 70 33.88 -23.13 8.94
C SER A 70 33.45 -21.68 9.14
N ARG A 71 34.33 -20.85 9.73
CA ARG A 71 34.11 -19.40 9.84
C ARG A 71 33.91 -18.77 8.45
N LEU A 72 34.66 -19.21 7.45
CA LEU A 72 34.54 -18.74 6.07
C LEU A 72 33.17 -19.05 5.47
N ALA A 73 32.64 -20.25 5.69
CA ALA A 73 31.29 -20.60 5.23
C ALA A 73 30.21 -19.72 5.89
N LYS A 74 30.35 -19.38 7.18
CA LYS A 74 29.44 -18.45 7.87
C LYS A 74 29.49 -17.04 7.29
N VAL A 75 30.69 -16.52 7.02
CA VAL A 75 30.89 -15.20 6.40
C VAL A 75 30.29 -15.16 5.00
N ARG A 76 30.58 -16.16 4.15
CA ARG A 76 30.00 -16.28 2.81
C ARG A 76 28.49 -16.44 2.84
N HIS A 77 27.94 -17.20 3.80
CA HIS A 77 26.50 -17.32 3.98
C HIS A 77 25.85 -15.98 4.35
N ALA A 78 26.47 -15.20 5.24
CA ALA A 78 25.96 -13.88 5.62
C ALA A 78 25.97 -12.90 4.44
N ALA A 79 27.07 -12.86 3.67
CA ALA A 79 27.18 -12.07 2.45
C ALA A 79 26.11 -12.48 1.41
N ALA A 80 25.97 -13.79 1.16
CA ALA A 80 24.95 -14.34 0.29
C ALA A 80 23.53 -13.97 0.75
N LEU A 81 23.24 -14.09 2.05
CA LEU A 81 21.93 -13.79 2.60
C LEU A 81 21.58 -12.31 2.41
N GLY A 82 22.48 -11.40 2.77
CA GLY A 82 22.26 -9.97 2.61
C GLY A 82 22.02 -9.58 1.16
N HIS A 83 22.82 -10.11 0.24
CA HIS A 83 22.67 -9.87 -1.19
C HIS A 83 21.35 -10.41 -1.76
N VAL A 84 21.02 -11.65 -1.42
CA VAL A 84 19.78 -12.29 -1.88
C VAL A 84 18.56 -11.55 -1.35
N GLU A 85 18.58 -11.09 -0.09
CA GLU A 85 17.50 -10.30 0.47
C GLU A 85 17.37 -8.95 -0.26
N ALA A 86 18.47 -8.24 -0.49
CA ALA A 86 18.45 -7.00 -1.25
C ALA A 86 17.89 -7.20 -2.68
N PHE A 87 18.27 -8.28 -3.36
CA PHE A 87 17.78 -8.60 -4.70
C PHE A 87 16.29 -8.95 -4.70
N LEU A 88 15.82 -9.74 -3.74
CA LEU A 88 14.40 -10.08 -3.61
C LEU A 88 13.56 -8.85 -3.24
N ASP A 89 14.09 -7.96 -2.40
CA ASP A 89 13.43 -6.69 -2.04
C ASP A 89 13.35 -5.76 -3.28
N ALA A 90 14.40 -5.68 -4.09
CA ALA A 90 14.36 -4.97 -5.37
C ALA A 90 13.31 -5.58 -6.32
N ALA A 91 13.25 -6.90 -6.41
CA ALA A 91 12.25 -7.59 -7.22
C ALA A 91 10.82 -7.34 -6.74
N GLN A 92 10.62 -7.18 -5.44
CA GLN A 92 9.34 -6.86 -4.85
C GLN A 92 8.93 -5.39 -5.08
N ARG A 93 9.88 -4.44 -5.01
CA ARG A 93 9.64 -3.03 -5.36
C ARG A 93 9.32 -2.85 -6.85
N GLY A 94 9.84 -3.75 -7.68
CA GLY A 94 9.71 -3.70 -9.14
C GLY A 94 10.86 -2.97 -9.80
N PRO A 95 10.88 -2.93 -11.15
CA PRO A 95 11.94 -2.29 -11.92
C PRO A 95 12.05 -0.80 -11.58
N GLU A 96 13.27 -0.32 -11.38
CA GLU A 96 13.57 1.04 -10.96
C GLU A 96 13.96 1.93 -12.16
N ASP A 97 13.44 3.15 -12.18
CA ASP A 97 13.90 4.22 -13.06
C ASP A 97 15.06 4.97 -12.40
N LEU A 98 16.22 4.97 -13.07
CA LEU A 98 17.41 5.67 -12.65
C LEU A 98 17.52 7.03 -13.34
N SER A 99 18.12 7.99 -12.62
CA SER A 99 18.46 9.30 -13.20
C SER A 99 19.61 9.14 -14.19
N HIS A 100 19.80 10.15 -15.06
CA HIS A 100 20.95 10.16 -15.97
C HIS A 100 22.28 10.09 -15.21
N MET A 101 22.39 10.77 -14.06
CA MET A 101 23.58 10.72 -13.22
C MET A 101 23.84 9.30 -12.68
N ASP A 102 22.81 8.61 -12.22
CA ASP A 102 22.92 7.23 -11.71
C ASP A 102 23.32 6.24 -12.82
N ILE A 103 22.77 6.40 -14.04
CA ILE A 103 23.18 5.62 -15.22
C ILE A 103 24.65 5.86 -15.54
N THR A 104 25.09 7.12 -15.58
CA THR A 104 26.49 7.47 -15.84
C THR A 104 27.40 6.90 -14.74
N SER A 105 26.99 6.92 -13.48
CA SER A 105 27.72 6.26 -12.39
C SER A 105 27.82 4.75 -12.58
N LEU A 106 26.76 4.06 -13.02
CA LEU A 106 26.81 2.62 -13.32
C LEU A 106 27.76 2.30 -14.48
N LEU A 107 27.80 3.14 -15.52
CA LEU A 107 28.77 3.01 -16.61
C LEU A 107 30.21 3.13 -16.09
N GLY A 108 30.46 4.05 -15.15
CA GLY A 108 31.76 4.16 -14.48
C GLY A 108 32.13 2.93 -13.66
N GLU A 109 31.16 2.30 -13.01
CA GLU A 109 31.36 1.03 -12.30
C GLU A 109 31.67 -0.13 -13.25
N ILE A 110 31.05 -0.17 -14.44
CA ILE A 110 31.39 -1.14 -15.49
C ILE A 110 32.83 -0.90 -15.98
N HIS A 111 33.18 0.36 -16.27
CA HIS A 111 34.53 0.74 -16.70
C HIS A 111 35.59 0.26 -15.70
N LYS A 112 35.41 0.61 -14.42
CA LYS A 112 36.31 0.22 -13.35
C LYS A 112 36.43 -1.31 -13.21
N ALA A 113 35.30 -2.02 -13.28
CA ALA A 113 35.28 -3.48 -13.14
C ALA A 113 36.06 -4.18 -14.27
N LEU A 114 35.89 -3.71 -15.52
CA LEU A 114 36.62 -4.27 -16.67
C LEU A 114 38.12 -3.96 -16.58
N LEU A 115 38.52 -2.73 -16.23
CA LEU A 115 39.94 -2.41 -16.06
C LEU A 115 40.62 -3.24 -14.97
N ALA A 116 39.91 -3.53 -13.87
CA ALA A 116 40.42 -4.36 -12.79
C ALA A 116 40.62 -5.82 -13.23
N GLN A 117 39.81 -6.33 -14.16
CA GLN A 117 39.94 -7.69 -14.69
C GLN A 117 41.25 -7.91 -15.47
N TYR A 118 41.74 -6.87 -16.14
CA TYR A 118 42.94 -6.89 -16.98
C TYR A 118 44.10 -6.09 -16.35
N GLU A 119 44.05 -5.82 -15.04
CA GLU A 119 45.02 -4.94 -14.37
C GLU A 119 46.43 -5.53 -14.34
N ALA A 120 46.54 -6.82 -14.00
CA ALA A 120 47.82 -7.53 -13.93
C ALA A 120 48.32 -7.94 -15.33
N ASP A 121 47.39 -8.34 -16.20
CA ASP A 121 47.67 -8.92 -17.50
C ASP A 121 46.74 -8.28 -18.57
N PRO A 122 47.16 -7.17 -19.21
CA PRO A 122 46.39 -6.60 -20.31
C PRO A 122 46.38 -7.55 -21.52
N PRO A 123 45.39 -7.43 -22.43
CA PRO A 123 45.27 -8.30 -23.59
C PRO A 123 46.57 -8.43 -24.39
N ALA A 124 46.98 -9.67 -24.64
CA ALA A 124 48.24 -9.96 -25.33
C ALA A 124 48.17 -9.53 -26.81
N ARG A 125 49.28 -8.97 -27.28
CA ARG A 125 49.43 -8.48 -28.65
C ARG A 125 50.16 -9.52 -29.50
N HIS A 126 49.60 -9.83 -30.66
CA HIS A 126 50.12 -10.80 -31.60
C HIS A 126 50.41 -10.10 -32.92
N LYS A 127 51.58 -10.37 -33.50
CA LYS A 127 51.91 -9.91 -34.84
C LYS A 127 51.42 -10.94 -35.84
N ILE A 128 50.58 -10.51 -36.78
CA ILE A 128 50.04 -11.35 -37.85
C ILE A 128 50.61 -10.83 -39.18
N VAL A 129 51.11 -11.73 -40.01
CA VAL A 129 51.54 -11.38 -41.37
C VAL A 129 50.31 -11.42 -42.28
N VAL A 130 50.04 -10.29 -42.95
CA VAL A 130 48.99 -10.12 -43.94
C VAL A 130 49.62 -9.75 -45.29
N ASP A 131 48.86 -9.83 -46.37
CA ASP A 131 49.39 -9.65 -47.75
C ASP A 131 50.10 -8.30 -47.94
N ASP A 132 49.72 -7.26 -47.20
CA ASP A 132 50.29 -5.90 -47.26
C ASP A 132 51.22 -5.52 -46.08
N GLY A 133 51.65 -6.47 -45.24
CA GLY A 133 52.62 -6.20 -44.17
C GLY A 133 52.46 -7.02 -42.90
N VAL A 134 52.87 -6.44 -41.76
CA VAL A 134 52.67 -7.02 -40.42
C VAL A 134 51.64 -6.18 -39.68
N GLU A 135 50.48 -6.76 -39.45
CA GLU A 135 49.45 -6.18 -38.60
C GLU A 135 49.58 -6.68 -37.17
N GLU A 136 48.99 -5.92 -36.25
CA GLU A 136 48.97 -6.26 -34.85
C GLU A 136 47.54 -6.54 -34.41
N TRP A 137 47.32 -7.75 -33.94
CA TRP A 137 46.03 -8.21 -33.49
C TRP A 137 46.05 -8.46 -31.99
N SER A 138 44.96 -8.07 -31.34
CA SER A 138 44.70 -8.40 -29.95
C SER A 138 43.20 -8.62 -29.75
N GLU A 139 42.83 -9.16 -28.59
CA GLU A 139 41.43 -9.22 -28.14
C GLU A 139 40.73 -7.85 -28.23
N LEU A 140 41.48 -6.74 -28.07
CA LEU A 140 40.93 -5.39 -28.17
C LEU A 140 40.47 -5.03 -29.59
N SER A 141 41.10 -5.60 -30.62
CA SER A 141 40.66 -5.43 -32.01
C SER A 141 39.27 -6.05 -32.22
N GLU A 142 39.01 -7.23 -31.64
CA GLU A 142 37.67 -7.83 -31.67
C GLU A 142 36.65 -7.02 -30.88
N TRP A 143 37.08 -6.39 -29.78
CA TRP A 143 36.22 -5.49 -29.01
C TRP A 143 35.84 -4.25 -29.83
N GLU A 144 36.79 -3.65 -30.55
CA GLU A 144 36.53 -2.48 -31.39
C GLU A 144 35.49 -2.77 -32.48
N ASP A 145 35.57 -3.94 -33.12
CA ASP A 145 34.53 -4.40 -34.07
C ASP A 145 33.18 -4.57 -33.39
N MET A 146 33.15 -5.23 -32.22
CA MET A 146 31.93 -5.44 -31.44
C MET A 146 31.28 -4.13 -31.00
N ILE A 147 32.09 -3.15 -30.59
CA ILE A 147 31.64 -1.82 -30.16
C ILE A 147 31.06 -1.08 -31.37
N THR A 148 31.72 -1.14 -32.52
CA THR A 148 31.29 -0.48 -33.76
C THR A 148 29.95 -1.05 -34.26
N ASP A 149 29.82 -2.38 -34.29
CA ASP A 149 28.56 -3.07 -34.60
C ASP A 149 27.43 -2.64 -33.65
N ALA A 150 27.73 -2.50 -32.35
CA ALA A 150 26.76 -2.08 -31.35
C ALA A 150 26.32 -0.63 -31.53
N GLU A 151 27.25 0.28 -31.83
CA GLU A 151 26.95 1.68 -32.15
C GLU A 151 26.05 1.79 -33.38
N GLU A 152 26.34 1.02 -34.44
CA GLU A 152 25.51 0.97 -35.64
C GLU A 152 24.10 0.47 -35.31
N GLY A 153 24.00 -0.62 -34.54
CA GLY A 153 22.72 -1.15 -34.06
C GLY A 153 21.89 -0.12 -33.28
N ILE A 154 22.53 0.64 -32.39
CA ILE A 154 21.89 1.71 -31.59
C ILE A 154 21.42 2.87 -32.48
N ARG A 155 22.20 3.28 -33.49
CA ARG A 155 21.85 4.36 -34.43
C ARG A 155 20.55 4.11 -35.19
N THR A 156 20.16 2.85 -35.38
CA THR A 156 18.88 2.53 -36.02
C THR A 156 17.66 2.98 -35.21
N LEU A 157 17.82 3.26 -33.91
CA LEU A 157 16.75 3.63 -32.96
C LEU A 157 15.60 2.60 -32.84
N THR A 158 15.77 1.39 -33.37
CA THR A 158 14.77 0.32 -33.35
C THR A 158 14.96 -0.62 -32.14
N PRO A 159 13.90 -1.30 -31.67
CA PRO A 159 14.05 -2.37 -30.67
C PRO A 159 14.98 -3.51 -31.12
N LYS A 160 14.91 -3.87 -32.42
CA LYS A 160 15.76 -4.93 -33.01
C LYS A 160 17.24 -4.52 -33.01
N GLY A 161 17.55 -3.29 -33.42
CA GLY A 161 18.91 -2.76 -33.43
C GLY A 161 19.52 -2.67 -32.02
N ARG A 162 18.73 -2.21 -31.04
CA ARG A 162 19.14 -2.23 -29.62
C ARG A 162 19.40 -3.64 -29.10
N ALA A 163 18.52 -4.59 -29.40
CA ALA A 163 18.71 -5.99 -29.00
C ALA A 163 19.97 -6.60 -29.63
N ALA A 164 20.27 -6.27 -30.90
CA ALA A 164 21.50 -6.67 -31.57
C ALA A 164 22.74 -6.04 -30.91
N ALA A 165 22.68 -4.75 -30.56
CA ALA A 165 23.75 -4.06 -29.85
C ALA A 165 24.02 -4.71 -28.48
N VAL A 166 22.98 -5.00 -27.69
CA VAL A 166 23.10 -5.75 -26.43
C VAL A 166 23.75 -7.10 -26.66
N ALA A 167 23.29 -7.87 -27.64
CA ALA A 167 23.84 -9.21 -27.91
C ALA A 167 25.34 -9.16 -28.29
N ARG A 168 25.79 -8.08 -28.93
CA ARG A 168 27.19 -7.90 -29.31
C ARG A 168 28.05 -7.52 -28.11
N VAL A 169 27.68 -6.48 -27.36
CA VAL A 169 28.42 -6.03 -26.17
C VAL A 169 28.34 -7.01 -24.99
N SER A 170 27.33 -7.88 -24.95
CA SER A 170 27.24 -8.95 -23.94
C SER A 170 28.36 -9.99 -24.03
N ARG A 171 29.10 -10.03 -25.14
CA ARG A 171 30.31 -10.85 -25.28
C ARG A 171 31.51 -10.26 -24.53
N ILE A 172 31.47 -8.96 -24.25
CA ILE A 172 32.48 -8.22 -23.49
C ILE A 172 32.07 -8.12 -22.02
N VAL A 173 30.80 -7.79 -21.74
CA VAL A 173 30.29 -7.59 -20.39
C VAL A 173 28.95 -8.29 -20.17
N ASP A 174 28.88 -9.16 -19.16
CA ASP A 174 27.61 -9.76 -18.73
C ASP A 174 26.81 -8.75 -17.88
N LEU A 175 25.96 -7.97 -18.54
CA LEU A 175 25.15 -6.92 -17.91
C LEU A 175 24.18 -7.48 -16.87
N ASP A 176 23.60 -8.65 -17.12
CA ASP A 176 22.66 -9.28 -16.19
C ASP A 176 23.38 -9.73 -14.92
N ALA A 177 24.58 -10.31 -15.06
CA ALA A 177 25.43 -10.61 -13.92
C ALA A 177 25.85 -9.33 -13.19
N PHE A 178 26.23 -8.27 -13.90
CA PHE A 178 26.67 -7.01 -13.33
C PHE A 178 25.57 -6.32 -12.50
N LEU A 179 24.34 -6.25 -13.04
CA LEU A 179 23.18 -5.64 -12.38
C LEU A 179 22.69 -6.50 -11.21
N SER A 180 22.59 -7.83 -11.41
CA SER A 180 22.14 -8.73 -10.35
C SER A 180 23.14 -8.80 -9.18
N ALA A 181 24.45 -8.70 -9.44
CA ALA A 181 25.49 -8.59 -8.43
C ALA A 181 25.47 -7.26 -7.66
N ARG A 182 24.65 -6.29 -8.10
CA ARG A 182 24.35 -5.04 -7.38
C ARG A 182 22.92 -4.98 -6.85
N ALA A 183 22.18 -6.09 -6.93
CA ALA A 183 20.78 -6.17 -6.55
C ALA A 183 19.87 -5.15 -7.30
N LEU A 184 20.18 -4.85 -8.56
CA LEU A 184 19.44 -3.91 -9.38
C LEU A 184 18.52 -4.62 -10.38
N LEU A 185 17.29 -4.10 -10.50
CA LEU A 185 16.36 -4.42 -11.57
C LEU A 185 15.94 -3.10 -12.21
N LEU A 186 16.35 -2.88 -13.45
CA LEU A 186 16.10 -1.62 -14.16
C LEU A 186 14.79 -1.69 -14.94
N SER A 187 14.10 -0.55 -15.03
CA SER A 187 13.02 -0.37 -16.00
C SER A 187 13.52 -0.55 -17.44
N GLU A 188 12.60 -0.77 -18.38
CA GLU A 188 12.92 -0.79 -19.82
C GLU A 188 13.61 0.50 -20.30
N LYS A 189 13.25 1.65 -19.71
CA LYS A 189 13.86 2.93 -20.03
C LYS A 189 15.30 2.98 -19.52
N SER A 190 15.51 2.71 -18.24
CA SER A 190 16.85 2.80 -17.64
C SER A 190 17.80 1.71 -18.15
N TYR A 191 17.28 0.52 -18.46
CA TYR A 191 18.06 -0.52 -19.13
C TYR A 191 18.50 -0.06 -20.52
N ARG A 192 17.59 0.56 -21.29
CA ARG A 192 17.93 1.16 -22.59
C ARG A 192 18.98 2.25 -22.47
N ASP A 193 18.81 3.19 -21.54
CA ASP A 193 19.76 4.30 -21.34
C ASP A 193 21.16 3.77 -20.97
N LEU A 194 21.23 2.72 -20.15
CA LEU A 194 22.49 2.03 -19.82
C LEU A 194 23.13 1.41 -21.05
N VAL A 195 22.35 0.68 -21.86
CA VAL A 195 22.82 0.02 -23.09
C VAL A 195 23.31 1.06 -24.10
N GLU A 196 22.60 2.17 -24.28
CA GLU A 196 22.97 3.22 -25.23
C GLU A 196 24.28 3.93 -24.83
N GLY A 197 24.59 4.02 -23.52
CA GLY A 197 25.86 4.58 -23.03
C GLY A 197 27.03 3.60 -22.95
N LEU A 198 26.78 2.30 -23.15
CA LEU A 198 27.78 1.26 -22.95
C LEU A 198 28.90 1.24 -24.01
N PRO A 199 28.64 1.36 -25.33
CA PRO A 199 29.70 1.33 -26.34
C PRO A 199 30.78 2.39 -26.12
N ALA A 200 30.37 3.63 -25.80
CA ALA A 200 31.31 4.72 -25.49
C ALA A 200 32.17 4.41 -24.25
N THR A 201 31.60 3.72 -23.26
CA THR A 201 32.32 3.30 -22.06
C THR A 201 33.30 2.18 -22.38
N LEU A 202 32.90 1.18 -23.17
CA LEU A 202 33.78 0.09 -23.60
C LEU A 202 34.95 0.58 -24.47
N ARG A 203 34.72 1.59 -25.31
CA ARG A 203 35.79 2.22 -26.11
C ARG A 203 36.87 2.84 -25.21
N ARG A 204 36.48 3.56 -24.16
CA ARG A 204 37.40 4.13 -23.17
C ARG A 204 38.19 3.07 -22.41
N VAL A 205 37.53 1.95 -22.07
CA VAL A 205 38.19 0.77 -21.48
C VAL A 205 39.26 0.24 -22.45
N ALA A 206 38.88 -0.02 -23.70
CA ALA A 206 39.76 -0.58 -24.72
C ALA A 206 40.98 0.31 -24.96
N GLU A 207 40.79 1.63 -25.09
CA GLU A 207 41.88 2.60 -25.21
C GLU A 207 42.84 2.55 -24.02
N THR A 208 42.30 2.49 -22.79
CA THR A 208 43.12 2.43 -21.58
C THR A 208 43.90 1.10 -21.49
N LEU A 209 43.28 -0.03 -21.84
CA LEU A 209 43.94 -1.33 -21.90
C LEU A 209 44.99 -1.39 -23.02
N ALA A 210 44.74 -0.76 -24.16
CA ALA A 210 45.69 -0.64 -25.24
C ALA A 210 46.95 0.11 -24.77
N GLN A 211 46.80 1.22 -24.03
CA GLN A 211 47.95 1.92 -23.43
C GLN A 211 48.73 1.02 -22.46
N ARG A 212 48.03 0.28 -21.58
CA ARG A 212 48.67 -0.65 -20.64
C ARG A 212 49.40 -1.81 -21.34
N SER A 213 48.85 -2.32 -22.44
CA SER A 213 49.51 -3.34 -23.28
C SER A 213 50.78 -2.81 -23.98
N HIS A 214 50.94 -1.49 -24.08
CA HIS A 214 52.18 -0.82 -24.51
C HIS A 214 53.12 -0.48 -23.34
N GLY A 215 52.81 -0.93 -22.12
CA GLY A 215 53.58 -0.63 -20.91
C GLY A 215 53.26 0.71 -20.25
N ASN A 216 52.26 1.46 -20.74
CA ASN A 216 51.85 2.72 -20.15
C ASN A 216 50.74 2.52 -19.10
N TYR A 217 51.15 2.48 -17.83
CA TYR A 217 50.26 2.35 -16.67
C TYR A 217 49.95 3.69 -15.99
N ALA A 218 49.93 4.79 -16.75
CA ALA A 218 49.47 6.08 -16.24
C ALA A 218 48.03 5.99 -15.68
N ALA A 219 47.68 6.94 -14.81
CA ALA A 219 46.34 7.01 -14.24
C ALA A 219 45.27 7.08 -15.35
N ASP A 220 44.15 6.39 -15.14
CA ASP A 220 43.03 6.36 -16.08
C ASP A 220 42.52 7.79 -16.36
N PRO A 221 42.64 8.29 -17.61
CA PRO A 221 42.25 9.65 -17.96
C PRO A 221 40.74 9.87 -17.93
N TYR A 222 39.94 8.81 -17.92
CA TYR A 222 38.48 8.88 -17.95
C TYR A 222 37.84 8.74 -16.55
N ALA A 223 38.60 8.30 -15.54
CA ALA A 223 38.07 8.02 -14.19
C ALA A 223 37.28 9.19 -13.60
N ALA A 224 37.77 10.42 -13.75
CA ALA A 224 37.16 11.62 -13.19
C ALA A 224 35.83 12.04 -13.87
N GLN A 225 35.51 11.49 -15.05
CA GLN A 225 34.29 11.81 -15.78
C GLN A 225 33.06 11.09 -15.22
N TYR A 226 33.27 10.02 -14.45
CA TYR A 226 32.19 9.22 -13.89
C TYR A 226 31.87 9.67 -12.46
N PRO A 227 30.61 10.06 -12.16
CA PRO A 227 30.21 10.33 -10.79
C PRO A 227 30.28 9.04 -9.96
N GLN A 228 30.61 9.14 -8.67
CA GLN A 228 30.67 7.97 -7.80
C GLN A 228 29.30 7.29 -7.68
N TRP A 229 29.26 5.98 -7.91
CA TRP A 229 28.08 5.19 -7.65
C TRP A 229 27.79 5.17 -6.14
N LYS A 230 26.74 5.90 -5.77
CA LYS A 230 26.14 5.79 -4.45
C LYS A 230 25.08 4.72 -4.59
N ALA A 231 25.43 3.48 -4.22
CA ALA A 231 24.40 2.48 -3.98
C ALA A 231 23.34 3.17 -3.12
N LYS A 232 22.07 3.06 -3.50
CA LYS A 232 20.98 3.37 -2.58
C LYS A 232 21.13 2.34 -1.47
N THR A 233 21.99 2.64 -0.49
CA THR A 233 21.98 2.02 0.81
C THR A 233 20.51 2.07 1.16
N THR A 234 19.86 0.90 1.25
CA THR A 234 18.59 0.77 1.96
C THR A 234 18.71 1.74 3.11
N ALA A 235 17.96 2.86 3.03
CA ALA A 235 18.08 3.93 4.00
C ALA A 235 18.14 3.24 5.35
N ALA A 236 19.23 3.49 6.11
CA ALA A 236 19.60 2.76 7.30
C ALA A 236 18.32 2.28 7.97
N ARG A 237 18.05 0.95 7.94
CA ARG A 237 16.79 0.39 8.42
C ARG A 237 16.51 1.14 9.72
N HIS A 238 15.44 1.95 9.74
CA HIS A 238 14.94 2.52 10.97
C HIS A 238 15.00 1.39 11.98
N SER A 239 15.65 1.63 13.12
CA SER A 239 15.84 0.57 14.10
C SER A 239 14.49 -0.12 14.28
N THR A 240 14.46 -1.46 14.32
CA THR A 240 13.20 -2.21 14.47
C THR A 240 12.40 -1.81 15.72
N ASP A 241 13.00 -0.99 16.60
CA ASP A 241 12.34 -0.34 17.72
C ASP A 241 11.38 0.80 17.35
N GLU A 242 11.49 1.41 16.17
CA GLU A 242 10.61 2.49 15.67
C GLU A 242 9.42 2.01 14.83
N TYR A 243 9.36 0.73 14.46
CA TYR A 243 8.24 0.17 13.71
C TYR A 243 7.01 -0.04 14.60
N VAL A 244 5.84 -0.17 13.96
CA VAL A 244 4.61 -0.49 14.69
C VAL A 244 4.77 -1.87 15.31
N LYS A 245 4.57 -1.98 16.62
CA LYS A 245 4.74 -3.24 17.37
C LYS A 245 3.40 -3.92 17.59
N THR A 246 2.34 -3.14 17.68
CA THR A 246 0.97 -3.61 17.94
C THR A 246 -0.01 -3.25 16.84
N PHE A 247 -1.17 -3.90 16.84
CA PHE A 247 -2.27 -3.50 15.96
C PHE A 247 -2.76 -2.09 16.29
N ASP A 248 -2.76 -1.71 17.57
CA ASP A 248 -3.15 -0.37 18.00
C ASP A 248 -2.15 0.70 17.52
N ASP A 249 -0.84 0.41 17.49
CA ASP A 249 0.15 1.32 16.90
C ASP A 249 -0.13 1.57 15.41
N LEU A 250 -0.37 0.50 14.65
CA LEU A 250 -0.72 0.60 13.22
C LEU A 250 -2.03 1.39 13.03
N PHE A 251 -3.01 1.15 13.89
CA PHE A 251 -4.28 1.86 13.88
C PHE A 251 -4.11 3.35 14.21
N ASP A 252 -3.32 3.69 15.22
CA ASP A 252 -3.12 5.07 15.67
C ASP A 252 -2.31 5.88 14.67
N ARG A 253 -1.35 5.28 13.96
CA ARG A 253 -0.70 5.92 12.81
C ARG A 253 -1.68 6.17 11.66
N TRP A 254 -2.49 5.17 11.31
CA TRP A 254 -3.53 5.34 10.29
C TRP A 254 -4.55 6.42 10.66
N LYS A 255 -4.89 6.53 11.95
CA LYS A 255 -5.79 7.56 12.51
C LYS A 255 -5.15 8.95 12.46
N ALA A 256 -3.85 9.06 12.74
CA ALA A 256 -3.13 10.34 12.73
C ALA A 256 -2.93 10.90 11.32
N ALA A 257 -2.90 10.05 10.29
CA ALA A 257 -2.65 10.45 8.91
C ALA A 257 -3.79 11.28 8.27
N ASP A 258 -5.02 11.19 8.77
CA ASP A 258 -6.18 11.88 8.18
C ASP A 258 -7.33 12.01 9.20
N LYS A 259 -8.17 13.04 9.07
CA LYS A 259 -9.34 13.24 9.92
C LYS A 259 -10.37 12.14 9.67
N ARG A 260 -10.63 11.30 10.67
CA ARG A 260 -11.62 10.22 10.61
C ARG A 260 -12.83 10.53 11.49
N ALA A 261 -14.00 10.07 11.08
CA ALA A 261 -15.20 10.18 11.90
C ALA A 261 -15.07 9.31 13.17
N ALA A 262 -15.42 9.83 14.34
CA ALA A 262 -15.39 9.12 15.62
C ALA A 262 -16.11 7.75 15.58
N SER A 263 -17.22 7.68 14.84
CA SER A 263 -17.95 6.43 14.64
C SER A 263 -17.17 5.36 13.88
N THR A 264 -16.34 5.76 12.91
CA THR A 264 -15.44 4.87 12.18
C THR A 264 -14.34 4.37 13.11
N ILE A 265 -13.72 5.28 13.87
CA ILE A 265 -12.66 4.96 14.84
C ILE A 265 -13.16 3.91 15.85
N SER A 266 -14.28 4.21 16.53
CA SER A 266 -14.89 3.32 17.52
C SER A 266 -15.27 1.95 16.93
N THR A 267 -15.83 1.92 15.72
CA THR A 267 -16.25 0.67 15.07
C THR A 267 -15.06 -0.18 14.65
N TRP A 268 -14.04 0.43 14.06
CA TRP A 268 -12.87 -0.27 13.55
C TRP A 268 -11.98 -0.78 14.67
N ARG A 269 -11.82 -0.05 15.79
CA ARG A 269 -11.18 -0.59 16.99
C ARG A 269 -11.88 -1.86 17.49
N GLY A 270 -13.20 -1.91 17.44
CA GLY A 270 -13.96 -3.13 17.76
C GLY A 270 -13.65 -4.30 16.82
N TYR A 271 -13.48 -4.05 15.52
CA TYR A 271 -13.08 -5.09 14.56
C TYR A 271 -11.64 -5.56 14.79
N LEU A 272 -10.74 -4.62 15.09
CA LEU A 272 -9.34 -4.89 15.35
C LEU A 272 -9.17 -5.73 16.62
N ALA A 273 -9.77 -5.33 17.73
CA ALA A 273 -9.76 -6.08 18.99
C ALA A 273 -10.32 -7.50 18.82
N ARG A 274 -11.37 -7.66 18.01
CA ARG A 274 -11.95 -8.97 17.69
C ARG A 274 -10.96 -9.84 16.90
N PHE A 275 -10.25 -9.25 15.95
CA PHE A 275 -9.23 -9.92 15.17
C PHE A 275 -8.00 -10.29 16.01
N THR A 276 -7.48 -9.37 16.83
CA THR A 276 -6.40 -9.62 17.79
C THR A 276 -6.72 -10.81 18.69
N LYS A 277 -7.95 -10.87 19.23
CA LYS A 277 -8.42 -12.01 20.03
C LYS A 277 -8.47 -13.32 19.22
N PHE A 278 -8.85 -13.25 17.94
CA PHE A 278 -8.94 -14.42 17.07
C PHE A 278 -7.56 -15.01 16.72
N VAL A 279 -6.57 -14.17 16.40
CA VAL A 279 -5.21 -14.63 16.06
C VAL A 279 -4.37 -14.96 17.30
N GLY A 280 -4.73 -14.42 18.46
CA GLY A 280 -4.09 -14.74 19.74
C GLY A 280 -2.75 -14.04 19.97
N HIS A 281 -2.44 -13.00 19.18
CA HIS A 281 -1.29 -12.13 19.36
C HIS A 281 -1.63 -10.71 18.91
N ASP A 282 -0.81 -9.74 19.30
CA ASP A 282 -0.98 -8.32 18.96
C ASP A 282 0.23 -7.82 18.17
N ASP A 283 0.58 -8.52 17.10
CA ASP A 283 1.75 -8.20 16.29
C ASP A 283 1.34 -8.19 14.81
N PRO A 284 1.31 -7.02 14.16
CA PRO A 284 0.84 -6.91 12.79
C PRO A 284 1.80 -7.54 11.78
N HIS A 285 3.08 -7.75 12.11
CA HIS A 285 4.08 -8.38 11.24
C HIS A 285 3.98 -9.90 11.20
N ARG A 286 3.33 -10.49 12.21
CA ARG A 286 3.12 -11.95 12.30
C ARG A 286 1.91 -12.45 11.53
N VAL A 287 1.03 -11.56 11.07
CA VAL A 287 -0.18 -11.97 10.35
C VAL A 287 0.17 -12.48 8.96
N GLU A 288 -0.37 -13.64 8.62
CA GLU A 288 -0.24 -14.25 7.31
C GLU A 288 -1.58 -14.30 6.55
N ARG A 289 -1.50 -14.55 5.24
CA ARG A 289 -2.71 -14.71 4.40
C ARG A 289 -3.61 -15.85 4.91
N SER A 290 -3.02 -16.89 5.48
CA SER A 290 -3.71 -18.01 6.13
C SER A 290 -4.59 -17.53 7.29
N ASP A 291 -4.13 -16.58 8.11
CA ASP A 291 -4.92 -16.00 9.21
C ASP A 291 -6.08 -15.15 8.69
N ALA A 292 -5.87 -14.38 7.61
CA ALA A 292 -6.95 -13.61 6.98
C ALA A 292 -8.04 -14.52 6.40
N LEU A 293 -7.67 -15.67 5.82
CA LEU A 293 -8.62 -16.67 5.32
C LEU A 293 -9.35 -17.39 6.46
N ARG A 294 -8.64 -17.81 7.51
CA ARG A 294 -9.23 -18.39 8.72
C ARG A 294 -10.20 -17.41 9.38
N TRP A 295 -9.84 -16.13 9.43
CA TRP A 295 -10.69 -15.08 9.99
C TRP A 295 -11.96 -14.91 9.17
N LYS A 296 -11.83 -14.83 7.84
CA LYS A 296 -12.97 -14.84 6.92
C LYS A 296 -13.91 -16.03 7.22
N ASP A 297 -13.37 -17.24 7.32
CA ASP A 297 -14.18 -18.45 7.51
C ASP A 297 -14.84 -18.50 8.88
N ALA A 298 -14.16 -18.05 9.94
CA ALA A 298 -14.75 -17.90 11.27
C ALA A 298 -15.92 -16.91 11.27
N LEU A 299 -15.78 -15.75 10.62
CA LEU A 299 -16.86 -14.77 10.49
C LEU A 299 -18.06 -15.32 9.68
N ILE A 300 -17.81 -16.15 8.67
CA ILE A 300 -18.85 -16.85 7.91
C ILE A 300 -19.56 -17.89 8.77
N ALA A 301 -18.82 -18.70 9.52
CA ALA A 301 -19.35 -19.74 10.40
C ALA A 301 -20.22 -19.15 11.52
N GLU A 302 -19.86 -17.97 12.02
CA GLU A 302 -20.67 -17.21 12.98
C GLU A 302 -21.96 -16.61 12.36
N GLY A 303 -22.10 -16.65 11.03
CA GLY A 303 -23.28 -16.12 10.34
C GLY A 303 -23.31 -14.59 10.25
N LEU A 304 -22.16 -13.92 10.40
CA LEU A 304 -22.09 -12.46 10.29
C LEU A 304 -22.34 -12.00 8.85
N LYS A 305 -22.94 -10.82 8.70
CA LYS A 305 -23.29 -10.23 7.40
C LYS A 305 -22.35 -9.09 7.04
N LYS A 306 -22.19 -8.84 5.74
CA LYS A 306 -21.36 -7.76 5.16
C LYS A 306 -19.87 -7.90 5.50
N ILE A 307 -19.39 -9.13 5.68
CA ILE A 307 -18.03 -9.44 6.14
C ILE A 307 -16.96 -8.72 5.31
N SER A 308 -17.09 -8.79 3.98
CA SER A 308 -16.16 -8.18 3.03
C SER A 308 -16.10 -6.65 3.11
N THR A 309 -17.20 -5.97 3.43
CA THR A 309 -17.29 -4.51 3.43
C THR A 309 -17.13 -3.88 4.81
N THR A 310 -17.02 -4.70 5.87
CA THR A 310 -16.82 -4.24 7.24
C THR A 310 -15.52 -4.75 7.84
N TYR A 311 -15.49 -6.00 8.32
CA TYR A 311 -14.38 -6.57 9.06
C TYR A 311 -13.12 -6.70 8.20
N LEU A 312 -13.25 -7.34 7.02
CA LEU A 312 -12.12 -7.54 6.11
C LEU A 312 -11.67 -6.22 5.47
N ALA A 313 -12.62 -5.35 5.12
CA ALA A 313 -12.30 -4.04 4.56
C ALA A 313 -11.50 -3.16 5.52
N ALA A 314 -11.82 -3.17 6.82
CA ALA A 314 -11.10 -2.41 7.83
C ALA A 314 -9.62 -2.88 7.91
N LEU A 315 -9.39 -4.18 8.11
CA LEU A 315 -8.03 -4.74 8.19
C LEU A 315 -7.26 -4.56 6.88
N ASN A 316 -7.89 -4.81 5.73
CA ASN A 316 -7.29 -4.53 4.42
C ASN A 316 -6.87 -3.06 4.26
N THR A 317 -7.65 -2.12 4.79
CA THR A 317 -7.31 -0.69 4.72
C THR A 317 -6.13 -0.36 5.63
N LEU A 318 -6.08 -0.90 6.85
CA LEU A 318 -4.96 -0.72 7.78
C LEU A 318 -3.65 -1.27 7.20
N TYR A 319 -3.68 -2.48 6.63
CA TYR A 319 -2.50 -3.07 6.00
C TYR A 319 -2.08 -2.36 4.70
N ARG A 320 -3.02 -1.82 3.92
CA ARG A 320 -2.70 -0.97 2.77
C ARG A 320 -2.05 0.35 3.18
N PHE A 321 -2.49 0.93 4.30
CA PHE A 321 -1.83 2.09 4.89
C PHE A 321 -0.40 1.73 5.34
N GLY A 322 -0.24 0.63 6.09
CA GLY A 322 1.09 0.16 6.50
C GLY A 322 2.02 -0.08 5.31
N LEU A 323 1.54 -0.70 4.23
CA LEU A 323 2.33 -0.88 3.01
C LEU A 323 2.76 0.44 2.34
N ARG A 324 1.85 1.41 2.29
CA ARG A 324 2.13 2.73 1.69
C ARG A 324 3.21 3.46 2.48
N ASP A 325 3.15 3.35 3.80
CA ASP A 325 4.04 4.03 4.74
C ASP A 325 5.03 3.02 5.35
N SER A 326 5.49 2.07 4.53
CA SER A 326 6.28 0.91 4.98
C SER A 326 7.62 1.29 5.60
N GLU A 327 8.21 2.42 5.19
CA GLU A 327 9.43 2.97 5.77
C GLU A 327 9.28 3.32 7.25
N THR A 328 8.09 3.76 7.67
CA THR A 328 7.83 4.13 9.06
C THR A 328 7.16 2.98 9.82
N THR A 329 6.26 2.25 9.19
CA THR A 329 5.48 1.20 9.87
C THR A 329 6.18 -0.15 9.88
N GLY A 330 7.09 -0.41 8.94
CA GLY A 330 7.72 -1.72 8.76
C GLY A 330 6.81 -2.78 8.12
N ILE A 331 5.55 -2.45 7.78
CA ILE A 331 4.63 -3.40 7.16
C ILE A 331 4.99 -3.57 5.68
N ASN A 332 5.38 -4.78 5.29
CA ASN A 332 5.88 -5.10 3.94
C ASN A 332 4.93 -5.99 3.11
N ARG A 333 3.78 -6.38 3.67
CA ARG A 333 2.77 -7.18 2.98
C ARG A 333 1.37 -6.88 3.50
N ASN A 334 0.35 -7.18 2.70
CA ASN A 334 -1.06 -7.11 3.10
C ASN A 334 -1.71 -8.51 3.06
N PRO A 335 -1.89 -9.16 4.23
CA PRO A 335 -2.55 -10.47 4.32
C PRO A 335 -4.00 -10.50 3.82
N PHE A 336 -4.68 -9.35 3.83
CA PHE A 336 -6.09 -9.21 3.50
C PHE A 336 -6.33 -8.88 2.01
N GLU A 337 -5.27 -8.72 1.22
CA GLU A 337 -5.40 -8.39 -0.18
C GLU A 337 -6.17 -9.47 -0.97
N GLY A 338 -7.25 -9.06 -1.62
CA GLY A 338 -8.11 -9.96 -2.39
C GLY A 338 -8.94 -10.94 -1.54
N VAL A 339 -8.89 -10.88 -0.21
CA VAL A 339 -9.70 -11.74 0.67
C VAL A 339 -11.14 -11.22 0.67
N LYS A 340 -12.05 -12.04 0.15
CA LYS A 340 -13.49 -11.73 0.07
C LYS A 340 -14.31 -12.88 0.64
N ALA A 341 -15.30 -12.56 1.46
CA ALA A 341 -16.37 -13.47 1.85
C ALA A 341 -17.51 -13.37 0.80
N PRO A 342 -17.71 -14.38 -0.06
CA PRO A 342 -18.85 -14.39 -0.96
C PRO A 342 -20.14 -14.54 -0.14
N GLN A 343 -20.92 -13.48 -0.07
CA GLN A 343 -22.23 -13.50 0.58
C GLN A 343 -23.28 -13.17 -0.47
N LYS A 344 -24.00 -14.19 -0.95
CA LYS A 344 -25.12 -13.96 -1.87
C LYS A 344 -26.19 -13.14 -1.15
N ALA A 345 -26.74 -12.15 -1.85
CA ALA A 345 -27.92 -11.46 -1.36
C ALA A 345 -29.08 -12.47 -1.30
N VAL A 346 -29.60 -12.71 -0.10
CA VAL A 346 -30.72 -13.63 0.10
C VAL A 346 -32.01 -12.87 -0.20
N ALA A 347 -32.85 -13.43 -1.07
CA ALA A 347 -34.16 -12.87 -1.38
C ALA A 347 -34.97 -12.64 -0.09
N GLY A 348 -35.77 -11.57 -0.07
CA GLY A 348 -36.57 -11.21 1.10
C GLY A 348 -35.80 -10.58 2.27
N THR A 349 -34.47 -10.44 2.23
CA THR A 349 -33.69 -9.79 3.32
C THR A 349 -33.45 -8.29 3.12
N ARG A 350 -33.93 -7.73 2.00
CA ARG A 350 -33.84 -6.29 1.72
C ARG A 350 -34.62 -5.50 2.77
N ARG A 351 -34.06 -4.33 3.13
CA ARG A 351 -34.73 -3.35 3.99
C ARG A 351 -36.06 -2.89 3.36
N LEU A 352 -37.12 -2.90 4.14
CA LEU A 352 -38.42 -2.40 3.69
C LEU A 352 -38.66 -0.95 4.13
N PRO A 353 -39.40 -0.15 3.34
CA PRO A 353 -39.98 1.10 3.83
C PRO A 353 -41.04 0.81 4.90
N PHE A 354 -41.41 1.85 5.65
CA PHE A 354 -42.68 1.80 6.38
C PHE A 354 -43.85 1.83 5.39
N THR A 355 -44.95 1.21 5.78
CA THR A 355 -46.24 1.35 5.10
C THR A 355 -46.94 2.64 5.56
N ARG A 356 -47.90 3.15 4.78
CA ARG A 356 -48.69 4.33 5.20
C ARG A 356 -49.37 4.14 6.57
N PRO A 357 -50.01 2.99 6.89
CA PRO A 357 -50.58 2.78 8.22
C PRO A 357 -49.55 2.81 9.35
N GLU A 358 -48.35 2.27 9.13
CA GLU A 358 -47.28 2.33 10.14
C GLU A 358 -46.75 3.75 10.33
N VAL A 359 -46.60 4.53 9.25
CA VAL A 359 -46.23 5.94 9.36
C VAL A 359 -47.30 6.71 10.12
N ALA A 360 -48.58 6.51 9.79
CA ALA A 360 -49.69 7.12 10.52
C ALA A 360 -49.65 6.76 12.01
N LEU A 361 -49.48 5.48 12.36
CA LEU A 361 -49.34 5.01 13.73
C LEU A 361 -48.20 5.73 14.47
N ILE A 362 -47.00 5.78 13.87
CA ILE A 362 -45.84 6.44 14.48
C ILE A 362 -46.10 7.94 14.68
N LEU A 363 -46.64 8.62 13.67
CA LEU A 363 -46.87 10.07 13.72
C LEU A 363 -47.98 10.45 14.71
N SER A 364 -49.04 9.65 14.79
CA SER A 364 -50.10 9.80 15.79
C SER A 364 -49.58 9.55 17.21
N ALA A 365 -48.72 8.55 17.41
CA ALA A 365 -48.08 8.31 18.70
C ALA A 365 -47.13 9.47 19.06
N ALA A 366 -46.34 9.96 18.09
CA ALA A 366 -45.41 11.07 18.28
C ALA A 366 -46.13 12.32 18.78
N ARG A 367 -47.33 12.64 18.26
CA ARG A 367 -48.13 13.80 18.72
C ARG A 367 -48.47 13.77 20.22
N LYS A 368 -48.52 12.59 20.83
CA LYS A 368 -48.85 12.40 22.26
C LYS A 368 -47.61 12.42 23.17
N GLU A 369 -46.41 12.46 22.60
CA GLU A 369 -45.16 12.40 23.36
C GLU A 369 -44.77 13.77 23.94
N THR A 370 -44.26 13.76 25.16
CA THR A 370 -43.74 14.96 25.83
C THR A 370 -42.23 15.15 25.60
N LEU A 371 -41.50 14.05 25.38
CA LEU A 371 -40.09 14.09 25.06
C LEU A 371 -39.90 14.65 23.66
N ALA A 372 -39.28 15.84 23.55
CA ALA A 372 -39.11 16.56 22.30
C ALA A 372 -38.57 15.72 21.12
N HIS A 373 -37.62 14.81 21.40
CA HIS A 373 -37.05 13.95 20.37
C HIS A 373 -38.00 12.85 19.88
N LEU A 374 -38.98 12.43 20.68
CA LEU A 374 -40.03 11.51 20.25
C LEU A 374 -41.19 12.27 19.59
N ARG A 375 -41.48 13.49 20.06
CA ARG A 375 -42.53 14.37 19.53
C ARG A 375 -42.25 14.86 18.12
N TRP A 376 -41.04 15.36 17.87
CA TRP A 376 -40.74 16.13 16.65
C TRP A 376 -39.95 15.36 15.61
N ILE A 377 -38.98 14.52 16.00
CA ILE A 377 -38.09 13.85 15.04
C ILE A 377 -38.87 12.97 14.04
N PRO A 378 -39.86 12.14 14.44
CA PRO A 378 -40.60 11.34 13.48
C PRO A 378 -41.32 12.18 12.41
N TRP A 379 -41.94 13.28 12.83
CA TRP A 379 -42.61 14.23 11.93
C TRP A 379 -41.65 14.90 10.95
N LEU A 380 -40.54 15.44 11.46
CA LEU A 380 -39.52 16.08 10.63
C LEU A 380 -38.88 15.07 9.65
N GLN A 381 -38.64 13.81 10.08
CA GLN A 381 -38.14 12.76 9.19
C GLN A 381 -39.14 12.37 8.10
N ALA A 382 -40.42 12.26 8.44
CA ALA A 382 -41.48 11.94 7.49
C ALA A 382 -41.62 13.06 6.44
N GLN A 383 -41.57 14.32 6.86
CA GLN A 383 -41.71 15.46 5.97
C GLN A 383 -40.51 15.66 5.04
N THR A 384 -39.29 15.46 5.55
CA THR A 384 -38.06 15.86 4.83
C THR A 384 -37.29 14.69 4.20
N GLY A 385 -37.66 13.45 4.52
CA GLY A 385 -36.91 12.26 4.14
C GLY A 385 -35.48 12.19 4.71
N SER A 386 -35.15 13.04 5.69
CA SER A 386 -33.81 13.17 6.26
C SER A 386 -33.35 11.92 7.02
N ARG A 387 -32.03 11.72 7.11
CA ARG A 387 -31.50 10.70 8.03
C ARG A 387 -31.81 11.14 9.45
N VAL A 388 -32.14 10.20 10.33
CA VAL A 388 -32.45 10.53 11.74
C VAL A 388 -31.33 11.32 12.43
N ALA A 389 -30.07 11.03 12.09
CA ALA A 389 -28.94 11.74 12.67
C ALA A 389 -28.85 13.21 12.24
N GLU A 390 -29.31 13.53 11.01
CA GLU A 390 -29.38 14.92 10.50
C GLU A 390 -30.41 15.72 11.30
N ILE A 391 -31.57 15.13 11.59
CA ILE A 391 -32.61 15.77 12.39
C ILE A 391 -32.23 15.81 13.87
N ALA A 392 -31.74 14.70 14.41
CA ALA A 392 -31.38 14.56 15.82
C ALA A 392 -30.22 15.49 16.23
N GLN A 393 -29.42 15.98 15.28
CA GLN A 393 -28.34 16.92 15.56
C GLN A 393 -28.73 18.40 15.38
N LEU A 394 -29.97 18.72 14.99
CA LEU A 394 -30.40 20.10 14.73
C LEU A 394 -30.25 21.02 15.95
N TRP A 395 -29.90 22.26 15.66
CA TRP A 395 -29.83 23.39 16.59
C TRP A 395 -30.94 24.38 16.30
N ALA A 396 -31.32 25.17 17.29
CA ALA A 396 -32.31 26.23 17.11
C ALA A 396 -31.85 27.27 16.07
N THR A 397 -30.55 27.55 15.99
CA THR A 397 -29.93 28.41 14.98
C THR A 397 -29.99 27.85 13.55
N MET A 398 -30.35 26.57 13.40
CA MET A 398 -30.53 25.91 12.11
C MET A 398 -32.00 25.96 11.64
N VAL A 399 -32.86 26.66 12.38
CA VAL A 399 -34.22 27.01 11.92
C VAL A 399 -34.14 28.45 11.44
N ILE A 400 -34.25 28.63 10.12
CA ILE A 400 -34.08 29.92 9.43
C ILE A 400 -35.37 30.31 8.73
N THR A 401 -35.43 31.55 8.26
CA THR A 401 -36.46 32.00 7.32
C THR A 401 -35.82 32.11 5.94
N ASP A 402 -36.45 31.57 4.90
CA ASP A 402 -35.99 31.76 3.53
C ASP A 402 -36.32 33.15 2.99
N ASP A 403 -35.85 33.46 1.78
CA ASP A 403 -36.07 34.77 1.12
C ASP A 403 -37.56 35.06 0.86
N ALA A 404 -38.41 34.01 0.84
CA ALA A 404 -39.85 34.12 0.66
C ALA A 404 -40.62 34.23 2.00
N GLY A 405 -39.92 34.30 3.14
CA GLY A 405 -40.51 34.44 4.45
C GLY A 405 -40.96 33.12 5.10
N ASN A 406 -40.63 31.96 4.52
CA ASN A 406 -41.05 30.66 5.06
C ASN A 406 -40.05 30.13 6.09
N PRO A 407 -40.53 29.60 7.24
CA PRO A 407 -39.68 28.88 8.18
C PRO A 407 -39.13 27.59 7.56
N CYS A 408 -37.82 27.41 7.63
CA CYS A 408 -37.07 26.33 7.00
C CYS A 408 -36.08 25.67 7.98
N LEU A 409 -35.85 24.38 7.79
CA LEU A 409 -34.72 23.66 8.38
C LEU A 409 -33.49 23.84 7.48
N HIS A 410 -32.44 24.45 8.02
CA HIS A 410 -31.14 24.54 7.40
C HIS A 410 -30.28 23.34 7.86
N ILE A 411 -30.26 22.26 7.09
CA ILE A 411 -29.53 21.04 7.44
C ILE A 411 -28.06 21.24 7.05
N THR A 412 -27.23 21.60 8.03
CA THR A 412 -25.77 21.79 7.93
C THR A 412 -25.05 20.91 8.98
N PRO A 413 -23.70 20.88 8.99
CA PRO A 413 -22.97 20.36 10.15
C PRO A 413 -23.35 21.13 11.43
N ALA A 414 -23.56 20.39 12.54
CA ALA A 414 -23.93 20.98 13.81
C ALA A 414 -22.77 21.78 14.42
N PRO A 415 -23.02 22.93 15.08
CA PRO A 415 -21.99 23.77 15.69
C PRO A 415 -21.04 23.05 16.67
N ASP A 416 -21.50 21.97 17.32
CA ASP A 416 -20.73 21.16 18.26
C ASP A 416 -20.07 19.92 17.63
N GLY A 417 -19.91 19.92 16.30
CA GLY A 417 -19.13 18.91 15.58
C GLY A 417 -19.94 17.73 15.05
N GLY A 418 -21.28 17.79 15.10
CA GLY A 418 -22.14 16.83 14.40
C GLY A 418 -21.98 16.92 12.88
N SER A 419 -21.51 15.86 12.22
CA SER A 419 -21.20 15.91 10.79
C SER A 419 -22.35 15.45 9.90
N LEU A 420 -22.35 15.91 8.65
CA LEU A 420 -23.15 15.32 7.58
C LEU A 420 -22.38 14.19 6.91
N LYS A 421 -23.11 13.21 6.34
CA LYS A 421 -22.46 12.02 5.77
C LYS A 421 -21.84 12.28 4.40
N ASN A 422 -22.52 13.08 3.57
CA ASN A 422 -22.14 13.40 2.20
C ASN A 422 -22.42 14.89 1.96
N GLU A 423 -21.69 15.52 1.04
CA GLU A 423 -21.85 16.92 0.63
C GLU A 423 -23.30 17.29 0.28
N GLY A 424 -23.94 16.54 -0.63
CA GLY A 424 -25.36 16.74 -0.97
C GLY A 424 -26.38 16.41 0.15
N SER A 425 -25.93 16.23 1.40
CA SER A 425 -26.82 16.22 2.57
C SER A 425 -27.04 17.64 3.11
N GLU A 426 -26.20 18.61 2.74
CA GLU A 426 -26.41 20.01 3.10
C GLU A 426 -27.53 20.60 2.26
N ARG A 427 -28.56 21.14 2.90
CA ARG A 427 -29.77 21.65 2.21
C ARG A 427 -30.66 22.48 3.12
N VAL A 428 -31.48 23.34 2.51
CA VAL A 428 -32.60 24.03 3.17
C VAL A 428 -33.91 23.30 2.82
N VAL A 429 -34.76 23.05 3.80
CA VAL A 429 -36.06 22.37 3.61
C VAL A 429 -37.16 23.14 4.35
N PRO A 430 -38.24 23.60 3.69
CA PRO A 430 -39.35 24.27 4.35
C PRO A 430 -39.99 23.41 5.46
N ILE A 431 -40.51 24.04 6.49
CA ILE A 431 -41.23 23.37 7.59
C ILE A 431 -42.72 23.31 7.23
N HIS A 432 -43.34 22.14 7.40
CA HIS A 432 -44.74 21.96 7.04
C HIS A 432 -45.66 22.82 7.94
N PRO A 433 -46.69 23.48 7.39
CA PRO A 433 -47.61 24.32 8.17
C PRO A 433 -48.21 23.62 9.40
N ASP A 434 -48.61 22.35 9.30
CA ASP A 434 -49.09 21.59 10.45
C ASP A 434 -48.09 21.49 11.61
N LEU A 435 -46.78 21.47 11.33
CA LEU A 435 -45.76 21.45 12.40
C LEU A 435 -45.62 22.82 13.05
N ILE A 436 -45.77 23.89 12.26
CA ILE A 436 -45.83 25.26 12.76
C ILE A 436 -47.07 25.41 13.66
N ALA A 437 -48.23 24.97 13.20
CA ALA A 437 -49.49 24.98 13.97
C ALA A 437 -49.43 24.11 15.24
N ASP A 438 -48.73 22.97 15.19
CA ASP A 438 -48.47 22.11 16.34
C ASP A 438 -47.53 22.75 17.39
N GLY A 439 -46.93 23.91 17.11
CA GLY A 439 -46.08 24.67 18.03
C GLY A 439 -44.58 24.38 17.91
N PHE A 440 -44.11 23.91 16.75
CA PHE A 440 -42.69 23.57 16.58
C PHE A 440 -41.77 24.79 16.73
N LEU A 441 -42.17 25.96 16.23
CA LEU A 441 -41.35 27.17 16.31
C LEU A 441 -41.26 27.70 17.74
N GLU A 442 -42.34 27.58 18.51
CA GLU A 442 -42.39 27.91 19.94
C GLU A 442 -41.43 27.01 20.71
N PHE A 443 -41.46 25.71 20.42
CA PHE A 443 -40.50 24.75 20.96
C PHE A 443 -39.05 25.14 20.62
N VAL A 444 -38.76 25.50 19.37
CA VAL A 444 -37.41 25.92 18.94
C VAL A 444 -36.94 27.14 19.73
N LYS A 445 -37.81 28.15 19.93
CA LYS A 445 -37.50 29.35 20.73
C LYS A 445 -37.08 28.99 22.16
N THR A 446 -37.70 27.97 22.78
CA THR A 446 -37.33 27.53 24.15
C THR A 446 -35.90 27.00 24.26
N ARG A 447 -35.26 26.66 23.14
CA ARG A 447 -33.88 26.13 23.10
C ARG A 447 -32.82 27.20 22.93
N GLY A 448 -33.21 28.47 22.76
CA GLY A 448 -32.28 29.59 22.58
C GLY A 448 -31.39 29.39 21.36
N LYS A 449 -30.07 29.33 21.56
CA LYS A 449 -29.09 29.00 20.50
C LYS A 449 -28.56 27.57 20.59
N GLY A 450 -29.21 26.70 21.35
CA GLY A 450 -28.70 25.36 21.66
C GLY A 450 -29.24 24.24 20.75
N PRO A 451 -28.78 23.00 20.99
CA PRO A 451 -29.31 21.80 20.35
C PRO A 451 -30.79 21.56 20.70
N LEU A 452 -31.56 21.06 19.73
CA LEU A 452 -33.01 20.84 19.91
C LEU A 452 -33.34 19.58 20.72
N PHE A 453 -32.53 18.52 20.58
CA PHE A 453 -32.91 17.16 21.00
C PHE A 453 -31.95 16.49 21.99
N TYR A 454 -30.88 17.16 22.36
CA TYR A 454 -29.84 16.69 23.29
C TYR A 454 -29.24 17.90 24.02
N GLY A 455 -28.38 17.65 25.01
CA GLY A 455 -27.95 18.70 25.94
C GLY A 455 -29.07 19.08 26.91
N GLY A 456 -28.74 19.43 28.16
CA GLY A 456 -29.73 19.85 29.14
C GLY A 456 -30.47 21.14 28.72
N SER A 457 -31.49 21.52 29.47
CA SER A 457 -32.34 22.71 29.22
C SER A 457 -31.59 24.05 29.13
N LYS A 458 -30.29 24.10 29.49
CA LYS A 458 -29.44 25.30 29.44
C LYS A 458 -28.36 25.30 28.33
N GLY A 459 -28.47 24.46 27.30
CA GLY A 459 -27.66 24.61 26.08
C GLY A 459 -26.14 24.45 26.23
N LYS A 460 -25.64 23.87 27.32
CA LYS A 460 -24.22 23.51 27.44
C LYS A 460 -23.98 22.20 26.67
N ALA A 461 -23.62 22.31 25.39
CA ALA A 461 -22.96 21.22 24.68
C ALA A 461 -21.62 20.91 25.38
N ALA A 462 -21.21 19.65 25.42
CA ALA A 462 -19.91 19.30 25.98
C ALA A 462 -18.82 19.98 25.13
N ILE A 463 -17.92 20.74 25.78
CA ILE A 463 -17.00 21.67 25.10
C ILE A 463 -15.91 20.96 24.28
N GLN A 464 -15.72 19.65 24.41
CA GLN A 464 -14.93 18.84 23.48
C GLN A 464 -15.31 17.36 23.68
N LEU A 465 -15.78 16.70 22.62
CA LEU A 465 -15.90 15.23 22.63
C LEU A 465 -14.50 14.65 22.48
N ARG A 466 -14.20 13.54 23.18
CA ARG A 466 -13.01 12.75 22.84
C ARG A 466 -13.09 12.27 21.39
N ASP A 467 -11.96 12.08 20.73
CA ASP A 467 -11.88 11.66 19.31
C ASP A 467 -12.67 10.37 19.00
N ASP A 468 -12.84 9.48 19.98
CA ASP A 468 -13.57 8.22 19.87
C ASP A 468 -15.03 8.30 20.31
N GLN A 469 -15.43 9.41 20.93
CA GLN A 469 -16.76 9.60 21.49
C GLN A 469 -17.75 9.94 20.38
N LYS A 470 -18.81 9.14 20.28
CA LYS A 470 -19.91 9.38 19.33
C LYS A 470 -20.68 10.63 19.76
N HIS A 471 -21.04 11.45 18.77
CA HIS A 471 -21.86 12.64 18.96
C HIS A 471 -23.18 12.33 19.70
N PRO A 472 -23.64 13.19 20.63
CA PRO A 472 -24.85 12.95 21.43
C PRO A 472 -26.12 12.64 20.62
N SER A 473 -26.24 13.20 19.41
CA SER A 473 -27.34 12.91 18.47
C SER A 473 -27.48 11.41 18.14
N LYS A 474 -26.41 10.61 18.29
CA LYS A 474 -26.46 9.16 18.13
C LYS A 474 -27.32 8.49 19.22
N GLY A 475 -27.19 8.93 20.46
CA GLY A 475 -28.00 8.43 21.58
C GLY A 475 -29.48 8.76 21.37
N VAL A 476 -29.77 9.99 20.95
CA VAL A 476 -31.13 10.42 20.56
C VAL A 476 -31.71 9.55 19.45
N SER A 477 -30.95 9.36 18.37
CA SER A 477 -31.37 8.53 17.24
C SER A 477 -31.68 7.09 17.65
N ASN A 478 -30.90 6.53 18.58
CA ASN A 478 -31.14 5.18 19.11
C ASN A 478 -32.42 5.14 19.96
N ARG A 479 -32.66 6.13 20.82
CA ARG A 479 -33.90 6.22 21.63
C ARG A 479 -35.15 6.29 20.77
N VAL A 480 -35.14 7.11 19.71
CA VAL A 480 -36.24 7.16 18.73
C VAL A 480 -36.46 5.78 18.10
N GLY A 481 -35.38 5.11 17.71
CA GLY A 481 -35.47 3.77 17.11
C GLY A 481 -36.05 2.71 18.06
N THR A 482 -35.67 2.74 19.34
CA THR A 482 -36.23 1.87 20.38
C THR A 482 -37.71 2.16 20.61
N TRP A 483 -38.09 3.44 20.69
CA TRP A 483 -39.48 3.84 20.86
C TRP A 483 -40.36 3.39 19.70
N VAL A 484 -39.92 3.58 18.44
CA VAL A 484 -40.65 3.09 17.24
C VAL A 484 -40.87 1.57 17.29
N ARG A 485 -39.91 0.79 17.82
CA ARG A 485 -40.10 -0.66 18.02
C ARG A 485 -41.16 -0.96 19.07
N GLY A 486 -41.24 -0.16 20.13
CA GLY A 486 -42.25 -0.26 21.18
C GLY A 486 -43.69 -0.06 20.68
N LEU A 487 -43.88 0.58 19.52
CA LEU A 487 -45.20 0.77 18.89
C LEU A 487 -45.71 -0.46 18.13
N GLY A 488 -45.08 -1.63 18.27
CA GLY A 488 -45.52 -2.87 17.63
C GLY A 488 -44.96 -3.12 16.22
N ILE A 489 -43.99 -2.32 15.76
CA ILE A 489 -43.34 -2.54 14.47
C ILE A 489 -42.25 -3.60 14.60
N THR A 490 -42.64 -4.86 14.42
CA THR A 490 -41.79 -6.04 14.71
C THR A 490 -41.01 -6.59 13.51
N ASP A 491 -41.36 -6.24 12.26
CA ASP A 491 -40.62 -6.73 11.09
C ASP A 491 -39.15 -6.27 11.14
N LYS A 492 -38.24 -7.24 11.24
CA LYS A 492 -36.78 -7.01 11.35
C LYS A 492 -36.19 -6.34 10.11
N ARG A 493 -36.87 -6.38 8.96
CA ARG A 493 -36.45 -5.73 7.70
C ARG A 493 -36.70 -4.23 7.72
N LYS A 494 -37.55 -3.73 8.63
CA LYS A 494 -37.76 -2.31 8.84
C LYS A 494 -36.70 -1.80 9.80
N GLY A 495 -35.82 -0.92 9.32
CA GLY A 495 -34.91 -0.17 10.19
C GLY A 495 -35.69 0.96 10.88
N PRO A 496 -35.83 0.99 12.22
CA PRO A 496 -36.79 1.87 12.91
C PRO A 496 -36.69 3.36 12.53
N THR A 497 -35.49 3.85 12.27
CA THR A 497 -35.26 5.26 11.89
C THR A 497 -34.91 5.45 10.43
N HIS A 498 -34.45 4.40 9.75
CA HIS A 498 -34.06 4.45 8.34
C HIS A 498 -35.21 4.15 7.37
N SER A 499 -36.28 3.48 7.83
CA SER A 499 -37.42 3.10 6.98
C SER A 499 -38.30 4.30 6.64
N PHE A 500 -38.30 5.36 7.45
CA PHE A 500 -38.90 6.66 7.11
C PHE A 500 -38.35 7.23 5.82
N ARG A 501 -37.01 7.28 5.68
CA ARG A 501 -36.38 7.76 4.44
C ARG A 501 -36.72 6.89 3.23
N HIS A 502 -36.80 5.57 3.43
CA HIS A 502 -37.20 4.66 2.34
C HIS A 502 -38.66 4.88 1.94
N TRP A 503 -39.54 5.09 2.92
CA TRP A 503 -40.94 5.43 2.71
C TRP A 503 -41.10 6.76 1.96
N PHE A 504 -40.42 7.82 2.41
CA PHE A 504 -40.45 9.12 1.73
C PHE A 504 -40.03 9.01 0.26
N LYS A 505 -38.91 8.30 0.00
CA LYS A 505 -38.43 8.06 -1.37
C LYS A 505 -39.38 7.21 -2.22
N SER A 506 -40.20 6.36 -1.62
CA SER A 506 -41.22 5.59 -2.35
C SER A 506 -42.52 6.37 -2.53
N GLU A 507 -42.85 7.30 -1.63
CA GLU A 507 -44.09 8.08 -1.73
C GLU A 507 -43.98 9.27 -2.67
N LEU A 508 -42.83 9.95 -2.76
CA LEU A 508 -42.69 11.09 -3.67
C LEU A 508 -43.10 10.74 -5.13
N PRO A 509 -42.65 9.62 -5.73
CA PRO A 509 -43.12 9.21 -7.05
C PRO A 509 -44.63 8.91 -7.10
N ASN A 510 -45.21 8.35 -6.04
CA ASN A 510 -46.66 8.09 -5.97
C ASN A 510 -47.49 9.40 -5.93
N LEU A 511 -46.86 10.52 -5.57
CA LEU A 511 -47.44 11.85 -5.55
C LEU A 511 -47.04 12.68 -6.78
N ASN A 512 -46.45 12.06 -7.81
CA ASN A 512 -45.93 12.71 -9.01
C ASN A 512 -44.86 13.78 -8.74
N ILE A 513 -44.14 13.66 -7.61
CA ILE A 513 -43.00 14.51 -7.29
C ILE A 513 -41.73 13.82 -7.82
N SER A 514 -41.04 14.50 -8.74
CA SER A 514 -39.79 14.00 -9.31
C SER A 514 -38.66 13.92 -8.26
N LYS A 515 -37.66 13.06 -8.51
CA LYS A 515 -36.63 12.67 -7.55
C LYS A 515 -35.50 13.68 -7.36
#